data_AF-A0A1B7W721-F1
#
_entry.id   AF-A0A1B7W721-F1
#
_cell.length_a   1.000
_cell.length_b   1.000
_cell.length_c   1.000
_cell.angle_alpha   90.00
_cell.angle_beta   90.00
_cell.angle_gamma   90.00
#
_symmetry.space_group_name_H-M   'P 1'
#
loop_
_entity.id
_entity.type
_entity.pdbx_description
1 polymer ?
#
loop_
_entity_poly.entity_id
_entity_poly.type
_entity_poly.pdbx_seq_one_letter_code
_entity_poly.pdbx_strand_id
1 'polypeptide(L)'
;MLVLEYKVKGKQHQYNAIDDAIRTTQFIRNKVIRYWMDAPRELKIDKFALNKYSTELRSYFPFAAELNSMAVQSAAERGWSAISRFYDNCKCKKSGKKGYPRFQKDCRSVEYKTSGWKLHKTKRRITFTDKKGIGELKLLGKWD
;
A
#
# COMPACT_ATOMS: atom_id res chain seq x y z
N MET A 1 1.00 22.43 2.15
CA MET A 1 1.49 21.21 1.46
C MET A 1 1.12 21.34 0.00
N LEU A 2 2.08 21.24 -0.92
CA LEU A 2 1.81 21.27 -2.37
C LEU A 2 1.53 19.83 -2.83
N VAL A 3 0.35 19.59 -3.42
CA VAL A 3 -0.02 18.32 -4.04
C VAL A 3 0.01 18.50 -5.55
N LEU A 4 0.53 17.50 -6.28
CA LEU A 4 0.49 17.47 -7.73
C LEU A 4 -0.27 16.23 -8.18
N GLU A 5 -1.38 16.44 -8.86
CA GLU A 5 -2.23 15.37 -9.35
C GLU A 5 -2.18 15.29 -10.87
N TYR A 6 -2.07 14.06 -11.38
CA TYR A 6 -1.85 13.79 -12.79
C TYR A 6 -2.68 12.59 -13.24
N LYS A 7 -3.21 12.66 -14.46
CA LYS A 7 -3.64 11.45 -15.17
C LYS A 7 -2.43 10.80 -15.82
N VAL A 8 -2.32 9.47 -15.76
CA VAL A 8 -1.22 8.74 -16.39
C VAL A 8 -1.65 8.17 -17.74
N LYS A 9 -0.80 8.31 -18.76
CA LYS A 9 -0.94 7.63 -20.04
C LYS A 9 0.21 6.62 -20.20
N GLY A 10 -0.17 5.35 -20.29
CA GLY A 10 0.73 4.22 -20.48
C GLY A 10 0.25 3.30 -21.60
N LYS A 11 1.04 2.27 -21.87
CA LYS A 11 0.68 1.14 -22.74
C LYS A 11 -0.07 0.07 -21.93
N GLN A 12 -0.77 -0.84 -22.61
CA GLN A 12 -1.56 -1.89 -21.95
C GLN A 12 -0.75 -2.71 -20.93
N HIS A 13 0.48 -3.11 -21.27
CA HIS A 13 1.32 -3.87 -20.33
C HIS A 13 1.66 -3.08 -19.06
N GLN A 14 1.79 -1.74 -19.15
CA GLN A 14 2.06 -0.90 -17.98
C GLN A 14 0.82 -0.78 -17.10
N TYR A 15 -0.38 -0.70 -17.69
CA TYR A 15 -1.63 -0.76 -16.94
C TYR A 15 -1.80 -2.10 -16.21
N ASN A 16 -1.48 -3.21 -16.88
CA ASN A 16 -1.50 -4.53 -16.25
C ASN A 16 -0.50 -4.61 -15.08
N ALA A 17 0.70 -4.04 -15.22
CA ALA A 17 1.69 -3.95 -14.15
C ALA A 17 1.23 -3.10 -12.96
N ILE A 18 0.53 -2.00 -13.21
CA ILE A 18 -0.09 -1.17 -12.16
C ILE A 18 -1.16 -1.98 -11.41
N ASP A 19 -2.03 -2.68 -12.14
CA ASP A 19 -3.06 -3.51 -11.54
C ASP A 19 -2.45 -4.64 -10.68
N ASP A 20 -1.35 -5.23 -11.12
CA ASP A 20 -0.61 -6.24 -10.35
C ASP A 20 0.03 -5.65 -9.08
N ALA A 21 0.60 -4.44 -9.15
CA ALA A 21 1.10 -3.72 -7.98
C ALA A 21 -0.02 -3.40 -6.96
N ILE A 22 -1.21 -3.04 -7.44
CA ILE A 22 -2.40 -2.80 -6.60
C ILE A 22 -2.87 -4.11 -5.95
N ARG A 23 -2.94 -5.22 -6.69
CA ARG A 23 -3.29 -6.54 -6.14
C ARG A 23 -2.28 -7.01 -5.11
N THR A 24 -0.99 -6.80 -5.34
CA THR A 24 0.08 -7.10 -4.38
C THR A 24 -0.09 -6.28 -3.09
N THR A 25 -0.42 -4.99 -3.22
CA THR A 25 -0.73 -4.10 -2.09
C THR A 25 -1.92 -4.62 -1.27
N GLN A 26 -3.00 -5.02 -1.94
CA GLN A 26 -4.18 -5.62 -1.31
C GLN A 26 -3.84 -6.90 -0.55
N PHE A 27 -3.04 -7.77 -1.16
CA PHE A 27 -2.57 -9.02 -0.56
C PHE A 27 -1.80 -8.74 0.74
N ILE A 28 -0.80 -7.85 0.70
CA ILE A 28 0.02 -7.51 1.87
C ILE A 28 -0.84 -6.94 2.99
N ARG A 29 -1.71 -5.96 2.67
CA ARG A 29 -2.64 -5.38 3.65
C ARG A 29 -3.48 -6.46 4.32
N ASN A 30 -4.07 -7.37 3.55
CA ASN A 30 -4.95 -8.40 4.09
C ASN A 30 -4.17 -9.45 4.90
N LYS A 31 -2.96 -9.82 4.48
CA LYS A 31 -2.05 -10.69 5.25
C LYS A 31 -1.68 -10.07 6.59
N VAL A 32 -1.39 -8.78 6.61
CA VAL A 32 -1.10 -8.00 7.83
C VAL A 32 -2.30 -7.99 8.77
N ILE A 33 -3.51 -7.76 8.26
CA ILE A 33 -4.73 -7.86 9.08
C ILE A 33 -4.90 -9.27 9.64
N ARG A 34 -4.69 -10.31 8.81
CA ARG A 34 -4.82 -11.71 9.25
C ARG A 34 -3.80 -12.06 10.33
N TYR A 35 -2.56 -11.63 10.17
CA TYR A 35 -1.50 -11.83 11.16
C TYR A 35 -1.86 -11.21 12.51
N TRP A 36 -2.42 -9.99 12.52
CA TRP A 36 -2.92 -9.37 13.74
C TRP A 36 -4.13 -10.12 14.34
N MET A 37 -5.06 -10.62 13.52
CA MET A 37 -6.22 -11.38 14.00
C MET A 37 -5.81 -12.71 14.68
N ASP A 38 -4.76 -13.34 14.18
CA ASP A 38 -4.29 -14.66 14.65
C ASP A 38 -3.34 -14.56 15.84
N ALA A 39 -2.74 -13.39 16.05
CA ALA A 39 -1.82 -13.17 17.15
C ALA A 39 -2.55 -13.20 18.51
N PRO A 40 -2.00 -13.92 19.50
CA PRO A 40 -2.44 -13.79 20.89
C PRO A 40 -2.42 -12.33 21.35
N ARG A 41 -3.39 -11.95 22.19
CA ARG A 41 -3.56 -10.54 22.63
C ARG A 41 -2.36 -10.04 23.44
N GLU A 42 -1.67 -10.95 24.10
CA GLU A 42 -0.50 -10.73 24.93
C GLU A 42 0.70 -10.22 24.11
N LEU A 43 0.79 -10.59 22.83
CA LEU A 43 1.86 -10.15 21.93
C LEU A 43 1.78 -8.66 21.58
N LYS A 44 0.62 -8.00 21.80
CA LYS A 44 0.40 -6.57 21.55
C LYS A 44 0.98 -6.10 20.22
N ILE A 45 0.59 -6.78 19.13
CA ILE A 45 1.08 -6.49 17.78
C ILE A 45 0.84 -5.02 17.44
N ASP A 46 1.94 -4.30 17.20
CA ASP A 46 1.96 -2.87 16.91
C ASP A 46 2.34 -2.59 15.45
N LYS A 47 2.42 -1.30 15.09
CA LYS A 47 2.81 -0.86 13.75
C LYS A 47 4.18 -1.42 13.32
N PHE A 48 5.15 -1.49 14.23
CA PHE A 48 6.51 -1.93 13.91
C PHE A 48 6.53 -3.42 13.59
N ALA A 49 5.84 -4.24 14.39
CA ALA A 49 5.69 -5.67 14.14
C ALA A 49 5.03 -5.93 12.78
N LEU A 50 3.99 -5.18 12.41
CA LEU A 50 3.32 -5.33 11.11
C LEU A 50 4.21 -4.90 9.93
N ASN A 51 5.01 -3.84 10.08
CA ASN A 51 5.97 -3.42 9.07
C ASN A 51 7.09 -4.47 8.89
N LYS A 52 7.60 -5.05 9.97
CA LYS A 52 8.56 -6.16 9.91
C LYS A 52 7.95 -7.36 9.18
N TYR A 53 6.75 -7.78 9.57
CA TYR A 53 6.04 -8.89 8.92
C TYR A 53 5.82 -8.64 7.42
N SER A 54 5.53 -7.39 7.02
CA SER A 54 5.42 -7.05 5.59
C SER A 54 6.71 -7.28 4.80
N THR A 55 7.86 -7.11 5.45
CA THR A 55 9.17 -7.41 4.85
C THR A 55 9.39 -8.91 4.75
N GLU A 56 9.01 -9.67 5.77
CA GLU A 56 9.07 -11.14 5.77
C GLU A 56 8.20 -11.76 4.67
N LEU A 57 7.02 -11.19 4.39
CA LEU A 57 6.17 -11.60 3.27
C LEU A 57 6.91 -11.58 1.93
N ARG A 58 7.88 -10.67 1.73
CA ARG A 58 8.68 -10.62 0.51
C ARG A 58 9.57 -11.85 0.35
N SER A 59 10.03 -12.43 1.46
CA SER A 59 10.84 -13.66 1.44
C SER A 59 10.02 -14.89 1.07
N TYR A 60 8.73 -14.91 1.42
CA TYR A 60 7.82 -16.02 1.14
C TYR A 60 7.14 -15.92 -0.23
N PHE A 61 6.92 -14.71 -0.73
CA PHE A 61 6.13 -14.45 -1.92
C PHE A 61 6.94 -13.65 -2.94
N PRO A 62 7.46 -14.29 -4.02
CA PRO A 62 8.25 -13.61 -5.04
C PRO A 62 7.57 -12.38 -5.63
N PHE A 63 6.26 -12.47 -5.91
CA PHE A 63 5.49 -11.34 -6.43
C PHE A 63 5.41 -10.15 -5.43
N ALA A 64 5.51 -10.39 -4.12
CA ALA A 64 5.58 -9.33 -3.12
C ALA A 64 6.99 -8.70 -3.07
N ALA A 65 8.04 -9.49 -3.33
CA ALA A 65 9.40 -8.99 -3.46
C ALA A 65 9.60 -8.09 -4.69
N GLU A 66 8.79 -8.27 -5.73
CA GLU A 66 8.85 -7.42 -6.93
C GLU A 66 8.39 -5.99 -6.67
N LEU A 67 7.43 -5.80 -5.77
CA LEU A 67 6.97 -4.48 -5.35
C LEU A 67 8.09 -3.76 -4.58
N ASN A 68 8.15 -2.43 -4.64
CA ASN A 68 9.13 -1.67 -3.84
C ASN A 68 8.93 -1.89 -2.32
N SER A 69 10.02 -1.95 -1.55
CA SER A 69 9.96 -2.19 -0.09
C SER A 69 9.16 -1.12 0.67
N MET A 70 9.25 0.14 0.27
CA MET A 70 8.45 1.21 0.87
C MET A 70 6.96 1.10 0.54
N ALA A 71 6.63 0.59 -0.64
CA ALA A 71 5.24 0.33 -1.02
C ALA A 71 4.65 -0.86 -0.25
N VAL A 72 5.45 -1.91 -0.02
CA VAL A 72 5.09 -3.02 0.88
C VAL A 72 4.82 -2.54 2.31
N GLN A 73 5.70 -1.69 2.84
CA GLN A 73 5.49 -1.08 4.16
C GLN A 73 4.25 -0.18 4.18
N SER A 74 4.03 0.66 3.16
CA SER A 74 2.81 1.47 3.06
C SER A 74 1.54 0.61 3.08
N ALA A 75 1.54 -0.54 2.41
CA ALA A 75 0.44 -1.50 2.47
C ALA A 75 0.18 -2.04 3.90
N ALA A 76 1.25 -2.31 4.66
CA ALA A 76 1.14 -2.74 6.05
C ALA A 76 0.61 -1.62 6.95
N GLU A 77 1.06 -0.38 6.73
CA GLU A 77 0.56 0.78 7.46
C GLU A 77 -0.93 1.05 7.20
N ARG A 78 -1.43 0.80 5.98
CA ARG A 78 -2.88 0.82 5.70
C ARG A 78 -3.65 -0.22 6.52
N GLY A 79 -3.04 -1.39 6.75
CA GLY A 79 -3.57 -2.41 7.66
C GLY A 79 -3.59 -1.90 9.11
N TRP A 80 -2.47 -1.35 9.58
CA TRP A 80 -2.37 -0.73 10.90
C TRP A 80 -3.39 0.39 11.11
N SER A 81 -3.60 1.27 10.14
CA SER A 81 -4.61 2.34 10.25
C SER A 81 -6.01 1.81 10.49
N ALA A 82 -6.37 0.66 9.92
CA ALA A 82 -7.66 0.01 10.18
C ALA A 82 -7.73 -0.54 11.62
N ILE A 83 -6.66 -1.16 12.10
CA ILE A 83 -6.54 -1.70 13.46
C ILE A 83 -6.56 -0.58 14.50
N SER A 84 -5.73 0.45 14.34
CA SER A 84 -5.68 1.63 15.23
C SER A 84 -7.05 2.28 15.31
N ARG A 85 -7.69 2.53 14.16
CA ARG A 85 -9.02 3.15 14.12
C ARG A 85 -10.06 2.32 14.87
N PHE A 86 -9.99 0.99 14.81
CA PHE A 86 -10.86 0.11 15.59
C PHE A 86 -10.66 0.35 17.10
N TYR A 87 -9.42 0.31 17.58
CA TYR A 87 -9.11 0.56 19.00
C TYR A 87 -9.50 1.97 19.44
N ASP A 88 -9.19 2.99 18.64
CA ASP A 88 -9.54 4.38 18.93
C ASP A 88 -11.06 4.58 19.05
N ASN A 89 -11.83 3.97 18.13
CA ASN A 89 -13.29 4.03 18.19
C ASN A 89 -13.87 3.30 19.41
N CYS A 90 -13.25 2.18 19.80
CA CYS A 90 -13.61 1.46 21.02
C CYS A 90 -13.33 2.30 22.27
N LYS A 91 -12.13 2.90 22.35
CA LYS A 91 -11.69 3.77 23.47
C LYS A 91 -12.58 5.00 23.60
N CYS A 92 -12.92 5.65 22.49
CA CYS A 92 -13.82 6.81 22.46
C CYS A 92 -15.31 6.45 22.55
N LYS A 93 -15.67 5.17 22.72
CA LYS A 93 -17.07 4.68 22.79
C LYS A 93 -17.98 5.17 21.64
N LYS A 94 -17.45 5.38 20.43
CA LYS A 94 -18.21 5.91 19.29
C LYS A 94 -19.26 4.89 18.81
N SER A 95 -20.54 5.19 18.97
CA SER A 95 -21.64 4.32 18.50
C SER A 95 -21.61 4.15 16.97
N GLY A 96 -21.97 2.97 16.46
CA GLY A 96 -22.01 2.64 15.02
C GLY A 96 -20.66 2.55 14.29
N LYS A 97 -19.55 2.99 14.90
CA LYS A 97 -18.21 3.04 14.28
C LYS A 97 -17.21 2.00 14.83
N LYS A 98 -17.63 1.11 15.73
CA LYS A 98 -16.81 0.01 16.30
C LYS A 98 -16.72 -1.21 15.37
N GLY A 99 -16.53 -0.98 14.07
CA GLY A 99 -16.37 -2.06 13.11
C GLY A 99 -15.01 -2.74 13.27
N TYR A 100 -15.00 -4.05 13.49
CA TYR A 100 -13.78 -4.85 13.48
C TYR A 100 -13.07 -4.74 12.11
N PRO A 101 -11.73 -4.70 12.04
CA PRO A 101 -11.02 -4.63 10.76
C PRO A 101 -11.42 -5.76 9.81
N ARG A 102 -11.64 -5.43 8.53
CA ARG A 102 -12.02 -6.40 7.49
C ARG A 102 -10.99 -6.46 6.38
N PHE A 103 -10.95 -7.60 5.69
CA PHE A 103 -10.19 -7.76 4.46
C PHE A 103 -10.77 -6.86 3.36
N GLN A 104 -9.88 -6.17 2.67
CA GLN A 104 -10.23 -5.29 1.56
C GLN A 104 -10.44 -6.14 0.30
N LYS A 105 -11.50 -5.84 -0.46
CA LYS A 105 -11.84 -6.53 -1.73
C LYS A 105 -11.64 -5.64 -2.96
N ASP A 106 -11.56 -4.34 -2.76
CA ASP A 106 -11.66 -3.28 -3.76
C ASP A 106 -10.46 -2.31 -3.67
N CYS A 107 -9.23 -2.84 -3.56
CA CYS A 107 -8.06 -1.99 -3.57
C CYS A 107 -7.89 -1.34 -4.95
N ARG A 108 -7.64 -0.02 -4.98
CA ARG A 108 -7.51 0.78 -6.22
C ARG A 108 -6.26 1.64 -6.25
N SER A 109 -5.34 1.47 -5.30
CA SER A 109 -4.14 2.28 -5.23
C SER A 109 -2.97 1.52 -4.64
N VAL A 110 -1.79 1.86 -5.14
CA VAL A 110 -0.50 1.55 -4.54
C VAL A 110 0.16 2.88 -4.20
N GLU A 111 0.84 2.94 -3.06
CA GLU A 111 1.53 4.14 -2.61
C GLU A 111 3.01 3.84 -2.47
N TYR A 112 3.81 4.71 -3.08
CA TYR A 112 5.25 4.69 -2.96
C TYR A 112 5.67 5.92 -2.16
N LYS A 113 6.43 5.71 -1.08
CA LYS A 113 6.88 6.80 -0.21
C LYS A 113 8.11 7.49 -0.81
N THR A 114 9.28 7.22 -0.25
CA THR A 114 10.53 7.89 -0.59
C THR A 114 11.31 7.23 -1.73
N SER A 115 10.96 6.00 -2.11
CA SER A 115 11.66 5.23 -3.15
C SER A 115 10.69 4.45 -4.04
N GLY A 116 11.23 3.86 -5.11
CA GLY A 116 10.47 3.10 -6.10
C GLY A 116 9.87 3.94 -7.23
N TRP A 117 10.10 5.25 -7.21
CA TRP A 117 9.71 6.16 -8.27
C TRP A 117 10.70 7.31 -8.43
N LYS A 118 10.72 7.94 -9.61
CA LYS A 118 11.46 9.17 -9.93
C LYS A 118 10.59 10.06 -10.81
N LEU A 119 10.34 11.30 -10.38
CA LEU A 119 9.66 12.30 -11.21
C LEU A 119 10.68 13.01 -12.11
N HIS A 120 10.37 13.09 -13.40
CA HIS A 120 11.22 13.79 -14.37
C HIS A 120 11.25 15.30 -14.08
N LYS A 121 12.37 15.99 -14.38
CA LYS A 121 12.55 17.44 -14.12
C LYS A 121 11.42 18.30 -14.69
N THR A 122 10.91 17.92 -15.87
CA THR A 122 9.80 18.63 -16.54
C THR A 122 8.42 18.35 -15.93
N LYS A 123 8.32 17.45 -14.94
CA LYS A 123 7.07 17.00 -14.29
C LYS A 123 6.01 16.47 -15.27
N ARG A 124 6.45 16.03 -16.46
CA ARG A 124 5.59 15.43 -17.50
C ARG A 124 5.70 13.91 -17.58
N ARG A 125 6.59 13.31 -16.79
CA ARG A 125 6.88 11.87 -16.78
C ARG A 125 7.26 11.43 -15.38
N ILE A 126 6.87 10.20 -15.04
CA ILE A 126 7.27 9.53 -13.81
C ILE A 126 7.77 8.13 -14.14
N THR A 127 8.87 7.72 -13.54
CA THR A 127 9.45 6.38 -13.74
C THR A 127 9.33 5.60 -12.46
N PHE A 128 8.64 4.45 -12.52
CA PHE A 128 8.63 3.47 -11.44
C PHE A 128 9.80 2.51 -11.62
N THR A 129 10.53 2.23 -10.54
CA THR A 129 11.81 1.51 -10.57
C THR A 129 11.77 0.20 -9.78
N ASP A 130 10.56 -0.27 -9.46
CA ASP A 130 10.39 -1.59 -8.86
C ASP A 130 10.45 -2.69 -9.94
N LYS A 131 10.31 -3.94 -9.52
CA LYS A 131 10.36 -5.09 -10.44
C LYS A 131 8.98 -5.45 -10.98
N LYS A 132 7.95 -4.60 -10.78
CA LYS A 132 6.61 -4.84 -11.35
C LYS A 132 6.53 -4.54 -12.83
N GLY A 133 7.54 -3.87 -13.40
CA GLY A 133 7.60 -3.61 -14.83
C GLY A 133 6.72 -2.44 -15.30
N ILE A 134 6.33 -1.53 -14.39
CA ILE A 134 5.55 -0.33 -14.75
C ILE A 134 6.37 0.61 -15.65
N GLY A 135 7.64 0.84 -15.30
CA GLY A 135 8.56 1.69 -16.08
C GLY A 135 8.16 3.18 -16.10
N GLU A 136 8.46 3.85 -17.22
CA GLU A 136 8.15 5.28 -17.41
C GLU A 136 6.72 5.50 -17.94
N LEU A 137 5.95 6.36 -17.26
CA LEU A 137 4.62 6.78 -17.65
C LEU A 137 4.61 8.27 -18.03
N LYS A 138 3.78 8.62 -19.02
CA LYS A 138 3.50 10.02 -19.35
C LYS A 138 2.45 10.58 -18.41
N LEU A 139 2.70 11.77 -17.87
CA LEU A 139 1.74 12.52 -17.07
C LEU A 139 0.97 13.50 -17.96
N LEU A 140 -0.36 13.50 -17.83
CA LEU A 140 -1.28 14.35 -18.58
C LEU A 140 -1.88 15.43 -17.67
N GLY A 141 -1.76 16.68 -18.11
CA GLY A 141 -2.27 17.87 -17.42
C GLY A 141 -1.55 18.15 -16.10
N LYS A 142 -2.01 19.15 -15.37
CA LYS A 142 -1.85 19.27 -13.92
C LYS A 142 -3.30 19.41 -13.44
N TRP A 143 -3.76 18.51 -12.57
CA TRP A 143 -5.03 18.75 -11.88
C TRP A 143 -4.70 19.68 -10.72
N ASP A 144 -5.40 20.81 -10.67
CA ASP A 144 -5.34 21.76 -9.55
C ASP A 144 -6.14 21.22 -8.36
#